data_AF-U6FCJ9-F1
#
_entry.id   AF-U6FCJ9-F1
#
_cell.length_a   1.000
_cell.length_b   1.000
_cell.length_c   1.000
_cell.angle_alpha   90.00
_cell.angle_beta   90.00
_cell.angle_gamma   90.00
#
_symmetry.space_group_name_H-M   'P 1'
#
loop_
_entity.id
_entity.type
_entity.pdbx_description
1 polymer ?
#
loop_
_entity_poly.entity_id
_entity_poly.type
_entity_poly.pdbx_seq_one_letter_code
_entity_poly.pdbx_strand_id
1 'polypeptide(L)'
;MREFLTRFPLEFSTSSTDNTCFAKYLVDNTIASTFGGYKRPFYNCLFNNGYQLEGWKIHISPYLKDYGKVLTIVSQVMLKYQTSFKFAYYLSDYLLLSDKNINPSQFGKYITIYPRNNAEFKLLLGILHKKLQRFSGVRVPSDKRYKNSEVISYRFGGFFPQIFMTRNGDMTYKILDGEGNFISDDRKTYFKIPNGINPPFPSSFKKEKIISPCLIGQKTTKKFEIINIIRRLGTGNIYEGIESNTKKHVIVKEARLGALPDKNESIYRAWNLKKNETTILRNNKIRTLINMPKYIDQLYIDTRGAS
;
A
#
# COMPACT_ATOMS: atom_id res chain seq x y z
N MET A 1 11.63 -11.36 -16.01
CA MET A 1 12.13 -9.98 -16.18
C MET A 1 11.04 -8.86 -16.20
N ARG A 2 9.72 -9.11 -16.27
CA ARG A 2 8.74 -8.01 -16.55
C ARG A 2 8.11 -7.23 -15.39
N GLU A 3 7.94 -7.71 -14.15
CA GLU A 3 7.66 -6.79 -13.00
C GLU A 3 8.82 -5.83 -12.71
N PHE A 4 10.00 -6.22 -13.20
CA PHE A 4 11.24 -5.46 -13.18
C PHE A 4 11.37 -4.56 -14.42
N LEU A 5 10.44 -4.68 -15.40
CA LEU A 5 10.43 -3.94 -16.65
C LEU A 5 9.15 -3.15 -16.95
N THR A 6 8.11 -3.17 -16.10
CA THR A 6 6.92 -2.34 -16.32
C THR A 6 7.31 -0.87 -16.24
N ARG A 7 7.31 -0.17 -17.39
CA ARG A 7 7.19 1.30 -17.40
C ARG A 7 5.89 1.62 -16.68
N PHE A 8 5.97 2.42 -15.61
CA PHE A 8 4.78 2.99 -15.00
C PHE A 8 4.06 3.80 -16.09
N PRO A 9 2.78 3.54 -16.38
CA PRO A 9 2.01 4.44 -17.22
C PRO A 9 1.80 5.69 -16.39
N LEU A 10 2.35 6.81 -16.88
CA LEU A 10 2.42 8.15 -16.29
C LEU A 10 3.68 8.39 -15.43
N GLU A 11 4.75 8.82 -16.10
CA GLU A 11 5.79 9.65 -15.48
C GLU A 11 5.15 11.00 -15.14
N PHE A 12 4.48 11.10 -13.99
CA PHE A 12 4.25 12.42 -13.42
C PHE A 12 5.62 12.98 -13.04
N SER A 13 6.03 14.05 -13.71
CA SER A 13 7.21 14.82 -13.36
C SER A 13 6.98 15.51 -12.02
N THR A 14 7.05 14.75 -10.92
CA THR A 14 7.32 15.36 -9.63
C THR A 14 8.78 15.77 -9.69
N SER A 15 9.04 17.02 -10.09
CA SER A 15 10.35 17.66 -9.99
C SER A 15 10.69 17.85 -8.50
N SER A 16 10.94 16.75 -7.81
CA SER A 16 11.65 16.77 -6.55
C SER A 16 13.10 17.03 -6.92
N THR A 17 13.60 18.23 -6.65
CA THR A 17 15.03 18.58 -6.75
C THR A 17 15.90 17.79 -5.74
N ASP A 18 15.24 17.05 -4.85
CA ASP A 18 15.85 16.21 -3.84
C ASP A 18 16.26 14.83 -4.39
N ASN A 19 17.58 14.66 -4.56
CA ASN A 19 18.22 13.45 -5.06
C ASN A 19 18.59 12.46 -3.94
N THR A 20 17.91 12.48 -2.80
CA THR A 20 18.18 11.53 -1.70
C THR A 20 18.05 10.09 -2.21
N CYS A 21 19.20 9.42 -2.33
CA CYS A 21 19.30 8.01 -2.71
C CYS A 21 19.26 7.12 -1.48
N PHE A 22 18.42 6.09 -1.50
CA PHE A 22 18.29 5.14 -0.41
C PHE A 22 19.30 3.98 -0.49
N ALA A 23 20.08 3.87 -1.57
CA ALA A 23 21.14 2.87 -1.72
C ALA A 23 22.15 2.89 -0.56
N LYS A 24 22.40 4.07 0.01
CA LYS A 24 23.30 4.26 1.16
C LYS A 24 22.89 3.51 2.43
N TYR A 25 21.65 3.01 2.49
CA TYR A 25 21.14 2.21 3.59
C TYR A 25 21.20 0.70 3.34
N LEU A 26 21.59 0.28 2.13
CA LEU A 26 21.87 -1.13 1.87
C LEU A 26 23.11 -1.55 2.66
N VAL A 27 23.14 -2.81 3.08
CA VAL A 27 24.36 -3.38 3.64
C VAL A 27 25.39 -3.58 2.56
N ASP A 28 26.67 -3.42 2.94
CA ASP A 28 27.81 -3.63 2.07
C ASP A 28 27.68 -4.93 1.29
N ASN A 29 28.06 -4.89 0.01
CA ASN A 29 27.94 -5.96 -0.97
C ASN A 29 26.53 -6.32 -1.45
N THR A 30 25.45 -5.67 -0.99
CA THR A 30 24.09 -6.00 -1.49
C THR A 30 24.00 -5.87 -3.00
N ILE A 31 24.44 -4.72 -3.56
CA ILE A 31 24.39 -4.46 -4.99
C ILE A 31 25.33 -5.42 -5.74
N ALA A 32 26.58 -5.54 -5.28
CA ALA A 32 27.60 -6.40 -5.90
C ALA A 32 27.20 -7.89 -5.92
N SER A 33 26.39 -8.33 -4.96
CA SER A 33 25.92 -9.73 -4.85
C SER A 33 24.69 -10.02 -5.69
N THR A 34 24.19 -9.04 -6.47
CA THR A 34 22.95 -9.16 -7.26
C THR A 34 23.16 -8.67 -8.69
N PHE A 35 22.42 -9.23 -9.65
CA PHE A 35 22.52 -8.84 -11.07
C PHE A 35 21.39 -7.91 -11.53
N GLY A 36 20.72 -7.25 -10.58
CA GLY A 36 19.60 -6.37 -10.88
C GLY A 36 20.03 -4.93 -11.24
N GLY A 37 19.14 -3.97 -11.03
CA GLY A 37 19.42 -2.59 -11.40
C GLY A 37 18.24 -1.66 -11.16
N TYR A 38 18.49 -0.37 -11.33
CA TYR A 38 17.48 0.66 -11.20
C TYR A 38 16.55 0.68 -12.42
N LYS A 39 15.27 0.51 -12.16
CA LYS A 39 14.19 0.87 -13.09
C LYS A 39 13.10 1.56 -12.30
N ARG A 40 12.96 2.87 -12.53
CA ARG A 40 12.02 3.73 -11.81
C ARG A 40 10.65 3.07 -11.65
N PRO A 41 10.11 2.99 -10.42
CA PRO A 41 10.58 3.59 -9.17
C PRO A 41 11.50 2.70 -8.33
N PHE A 42 11.89 1.52 -8.83
CA PHE A 42 12.54 0.50 -8.01
C PHE A 42 13.99 0.26 -8.40
N TYR A 43 14.83 0.03 -7.41
CA TYR A 43 16.06 -0.73 -7.61
C TYR A 43 15.78 -2.19 -7.30
N ASN A 44 16.27 -3.05 -8.19
CA ASN A 44 16.00 -4.47 -8.14
C ASN A 44 17.26 -5.22 -7.73
N CYS A 45 17.14 -6.08 -6.73
CA CYS A 45 18.21 -6.93 -6.22
C CYS A 45 17.81 -8.38 -6.51
N LEU A 46 18.43 -8.95 -7.54
CA LEU A 46 18.14 -10.27 -8.06
C LEU A 46 19.25 -11.26 -7.72
N PHE A 47 18.88 -12.40 -7.12
CA PHE A 47 19.77 -13.53 -6.84
C PHE A 47 19.50 -14.66 -7.83
N ASN A 48 20.53 -15.43 -8.20
CA ASN A 48 20.40 -16.49 -9.20
C ASN A 48 20.07 -17.84 -8.55
N ASN A 49 18.90 -17.97 -7.94
CA ASN A 49 18.49 -19.15 -7.17
C ASN A 49 17.11 -19.70 -7.55
N GLY A 50 16.68 -19.45 -8.79
CA GLY A 50 15.38 -19.86 -9.31
C GLY A 50 14.25 -18.89 -8.93
N TYR A 51 13.28 -18.75 -9.83
CA TYR A 51 12.14 -17.87 -9.61
C TYR A 51 10.84 -18.60 -9.88
N GLN A 52 9.82 -18.29 -9.08
CA GLN A 52 8.46 -18.65 -9.44
C GLN A 52 7.94 -17.65 -10.49
N LEU A 53 7.06 -18.10 -11.39
CA LEU A 53 6.31 -17.19 -12.26
C LEU A 53 5.30 -16.36 -11.44
N GLU A 54 4.83 -16.93 -10.34
CA GLU A 54 3.84 -16.39 -9.42
C GLU A 54 3.99 -17.01 -8.04
N GLY A 55 3.51 -16.33 -7.02
CA GLY A 55 3.59 -16.82 -5.66
C GLY A 55 3.18 -15.76 -4.65
N TRP A 56 3.41 -16.08 -3.38
CA TRP A 56 3.24 -15.13 -2.28
C TRP A 56 4.41 -14.16 -2.22
N LYS A 57 4.10 -12.86 -2.23
CA LYS A 57 5.07 -11.77 -2.08
C LYS A 57 4.87 -11.06 -0.76
N ILE A 58 5.96 -10.55 -0.21
CA ILE A 58 5.94 -9.77 1.02
C ILE A 58 6.20 -8.30 0.67
N HIS A 59 5.35 -7.40 1.15
CA HIS A 59 5.52 -5.96 1.02
C HIS A 59 5.83 -5.34 2.38
N ILE A 60 6.86 -4.50 2.40
CA ILE A 60 7.30 -3.79 3.60
C ILE A 60 7.07 -2.29 3.39
N SER A 61 6.26 -1.70 4.26
CA SER A 61 5.63 -0.38 4.05
C SER A 61 5.89 0.59 5.21
N PRO A 62 7.14 0.84 5.64
CA PRO A 62 7.42 1.71 6.77
C PRO A 62 7.12 3.17 6.45
N TYR A 63 6.91 3.98 7.49
CA TYR A 63 6.89 5.43 7.32
C TYR A 63 8.23 5.96 6.80
N LEU A 64 8.19 7.08 6.07
CA LEU A 64 9.35 7.67 5.40
C LEU A 64 10.54 7.89 6.34
N LYS A 65 10.28 8.38 7.56
CA LYS A 65 11.32 8.61 8.58
C LYS A 65 12.11 7.36 8.96
N ASP A 66 11.52 6.18 8.82
CA ASP A 66 12.10 4.89 9.21
C ASP A 66 12.56 4.06 8.01
N TYR A 67 12.29 4.52 6.78
CA TYR A 67 12.51 3.75 5.55
C TYR A 67 13.95 3.26 5.41
N GLY A 68 14.94 4.15 5.62
CA GLY A 68 16.36 3.77 5.54
C GLY A 68 16.74 2.66 6.53
N LYS A 69 16.35 2.79 7.80
CA LYS A 69 16.64 1.79 8.84
C LYS A 69 15.99 0.43 8.53
N VAL A 70 14.75 0.46 8.04
CA VAL A 70 14.02 -0.75 7.65
C VAL A 70 14.66 -1.39 6.42
N LEU A 71 15.11 -0.60 5.44
CA LEU A 71 15.83 -1.08 4.28
C LEU A 71 17.15 -1.77 4.65
N THR A 72 17.90 -1.23 5.62
CA THR A 72 19.10 -1.91 6.16
C THR A 72 18.75 -3.28 6.73
N ILE A 73 17.70 -3.36 7.56
CA ILE A 73 17.29 -4.63 8.17
C ILE A 73 16.81 -5.63 7.11
N VAL A 74 16.02 -5.18 6.13
CA VAL A 74 15.51 -6.04 5.07
C VAL A 74 16.67 -6.54 4.20
N SER A 75 17.57 -5.66 3.75
CA SER A 75 18.72 -6.05 2.92
C SER A 75 19.63 -7.08 3.61
N GLN A 76 19.87 -6.96 4.92
CA GLN A 76 20.60 -7.98 5.71
C GLN A 76 19.94 -9.36 5.62
N VAL A 77 18.61 -9.41 5.79
CA VAL A 77 17.87 -10.67 5.73
C VAL A 77 17.90 -11.21 4.30
N MET A 78 17.66 -10.37 3.30
CA MET A 78 17.63 -10.79 1.90
C MET A 78 18.99 -11.30 1.41
N LEU A 79 20.10 -10.69 1.85
CA LEU A 79 21.45 -11.21 1.57
C LEU A 79 21.68 -12.58 2.21
N LYS A 80 21.32 -12.73 3.49
CA LYS A 80 21.51 -13.99 4.22
C LYS A 80 20.76 -15.17 3.58
N TYR A 81 19.54 -14.93 3.12
CA TYR A 81 18.71 -15.97 2.50
C TYR A 81 18.79 -15.98 0.96
N GLN A 82 19.60 -15.08 0.38
CA GLN A 82 19.69 -14.85 -1.06
C GLN A 82 18.32 -14.65 -1.71
N THR A 83 17.37 -13.99 -1.04
CA THR A 83 16.02 -13.82 -1.56
C THR A 83 15.93 -12.53 -2.38
N SER A 84 15.43 -12.64 -3.61
CA SER A 84 15.28 -11.49 -4.51
C SER A 84 14.27 -10.48 -3.96
N PHE A 85 14.58 -9.20 -4.10
CA PHE A 85 13.72 -8.12 -3.63
C PHE A 85 13.91 -6.86 -4.48
N LYS A 86 12.99 -5.91 -4.38
CA LYS A 86 13.12 -4.58 -4.96
C LYS A 86 12.69 -3.53 -3.95
N PHE A 87 13.22 -2.33 -4.07
CA PHE A 87 12.93 -1.24 -3.15
C PHE A 87 12.88 0.11 -3.86
N ALA A 88 12.07 1.05 -3.34
CA ALA A 88 12.00 2.42 -3.85
C ALA A 88 13.38 3.08 -3.72
N TYR A 89 13.96 3.51 -4.84
CA TYR A 89 15.39 3.81 -4.89
C TYR A 89 15.71 5.23 -4.44
N TYR A 90 14.96 6.21 -4.93
CA TYR A 90 15.06 7.61 -4.51
C TYR A 90 13.90 8.04 -3.62
N LEU A 91 14.08 9.18 -2.93
CA LEU A 91 12.97 9.83 -2.22
C LEU A 91 11.78 10.10 -3.15
N SER A 92 12.03 10.59 -4.37
CA SER A 92 11.00 10.84 -5.38
C SER A 92 10.20 9.58 -5.73
N ASP A 93 10.82 8.40 -5.68
CA ASP A 93 10.17 7.11 -5.93
C ASP A 93 9.29 6.68 -4.75
N TYR A 94 9.77 6.88 -3.52
CA TYR A 94 8.96 6.67 -2.32
C TYR A 94 7.73 7.58 -2.34
N LEU A 95 7.92 8.87 -2.66
CA LEU A 95 6.84 9.85 -2.73
C LEU A 95 5.83 9.51 -3.83
N LEU A 96 6.30 9.06 -5.01
CA LEU A 96 5.44 8.56 -6.08
C LEU A 96 4.55 7.39 -5.60
N LEU A 97 5.13 6.43 -4.88
CA LEU A 97 4.38 5.30 -4.29
C LEU A 97 3.48 5.70 -3.11
N SER A 98 3.57 6.94 -2.66
CA SER A 98 2.75 7.52 -1.58
C SER A 98 1.74 8.56 -2.09
N ASP A 99 1.68 8.79 -3.40
CA ASP A 99 0.86 9.83 -4.01
C ASP A 99 -0.62 9.44 -4.11
N LYS A 100 -1.51 10.42 -4.22
CA LYS A 100 -2.96 10.19 -4.40
C LYS A 100 -3.33 9.64 -5.78
N ASN A 101 -2.48 9.87 -6.78
CA ASN A 101 -2.72 9.49 -8.18
C ASN A 101 -2.11 8.13 -8.51
N ILE A 102 -1.30 7.55 -7.62
CA ILE A 102 -0.79 6.20 -7.82
C ILE A 102 -1.94 5.21 -7.78
N ASN A 103 -1.84 4.15 -8.59
CA ASN A 103 -2.80 3.06 -8.50
C ASN A 103 -2.81 2.52 -7.06
N PRO A 104 -3.97 2.38 -6.39
CA PRO A 104 -4.04 1.87 -5.02
C PRO A 104 -3.42 0.48 -4.85
N SER A 105 -3.27 -0.29 -5.93
CA SER A 105 -2.57 -1.57 -5.92
C SER A 105 -1.05 -1.44 -5.70
N GLN A 106 -0.46 -0.28 -5.96
CA GLN A 106 0.97 0.03 -5.80
C GLN A 106 1.26 0.89 -4.56
N PHE A 107 0.23 1.56 -4.04
CA PHE A 107 0.36 2.46 -2.90
C PHE A 107 1.02 1.79 -1.69
N GLY A 108 2.06 2.42 -1.15
CA GLY A 108 2.76 1.98 0.05
C GLY A 108 3.72 0.79 -0.15
N LYS A 109 3.84 0.22 -1.36
CA LYS A 109 4.68 -0.95 -1.63
C LYS A 109 6.14 -0.56 -1.87
N TYR A 110 6.76 -0.01 -0.82
CA TYR A 110 8.11 0.55 -0.93
C TYR A 110 9.18 -0.51 -1.09
N ILE A 111 9.06 -1.64 -0.40
CA ILE A 111 9.94 -2.80 -0.58
C ILE A 111 9.07 -4.02 -0.90
N THR A 112 9.44 -4.78 -1.92
CA THR A 112 8.78 -6.04 -2.29
C THR A 112 9.80 -7.16 -2.29
N ILE A 113 9.49 -8.25 -1.58
CA ILE A 113 10.33 -9.44 -1.46
C ILE A 113 9.66 -10.59 -2.21
N TYR A 114 10.47 -11.38 -2.89
CA TYR A 114 10.08 -12.45 -3.82
C TYR A 114 10.62 -13.80 -3.34
N PRO A 115 9.97 -14.46 -2.36
CA PRO A 115 10.35 -15.79 -1.92
C PRO A 115 10.25 -16.82 -3.04
N ARG A 116 11.17 -17.79 -3.06
CA ARG A 116 11.23 -18.86 -4.07
C ARG A 116 10.17 -19.94 -3.90
N ASN A 117 9.54 -20.03 -2.72
CA ASN A 117 8.44 -20.95 -2.43
C ASN A 117 7.69 -20.59 -1.14
N ASN A 118 6.60 -21.32 -0.88
CA ASN A 118 5.75 -21.13 0.30
C ASN A 118 6.48 -21.34 1.64
N ALA A 119 7.46 -22.24 1.68
CA ALA A 119 8.24 -22.49 2.90
C ALA A 119 9.13 -21.29 3.22
N GLU A 120 9.84 -20.76 2.22
CA GLU A 120 10.65 -19.55 2.36
C GLU A 120 9.78 -18.33 2.69
N PHE A 121 8.62 -18.18 2.05
CA PHE A 121 7.66 -17.11 2.36
C PHE A 121 7.28 -17.10 3.85
N LYS A 122 6.90 -18.26 4.42
CA LYS A 122 6.53 -18.37 5.84
C LYS A 122 7.72 -18.08 6.76
N LEU A 123 8.90 -18.60 6.41
CA LEU A 123 10.14 -18.35 7.15
C LEU A 123 10.48 -16.85 7.22
N LEU A 124 10.51 -16.19 6.07
CA LEU A 124 10.86 -14.78 5.95
C LEU A 124 9.85 -13.89 6.68
N LEU A 125 8.55 -14.18 6.59
CA LEU A 125 7.53 -13.47 7.37
C LEU A 125 7.80 -13.55 8.88
N GLY A 126 8.13 -14.74 9.39
CA GLY A 126 8.48 -14.92 10.80
C GLY A 126 9.69 -14.11 11.24
N ILE A 127 10.75 -14.12 10.43
CA ILE A 127 11.99 -13.39 10.71
C ILE A 127 11.77 -11.87 10.66
N LEU A 128 11.14 -11.39 9.59
CA LEU A 128 10.88 -9.97 9.40
C LEU A 128 9.94 -9.42 10.47
N HIS A 129 8.92 -10.19 10.87
CA HIS A 129 8.00 -9.77 11.93
C HIS A 129 8.73 -9.53 13.26
N LYS A 130 9.65 -10.42 13.65
CA LYS A 130 10.47 -10.21 14.86
C LYS A 130 11.39 -8.98 14.71
N LYS A 131 12.07 -8.85 13.57
CA LYS A 131 13.03 -7.76 13.34
C LYS A 131 12.39 -6.38 13.17
N LEU A 132 11.14 -6.33 12.71
CA LEU A 132 10.45 -5.09 12.35
C LEU A 132 9.35 -4.68 13.34
N GLN A 133 9.19 -5.38 14.47
CA GLN A 133 8.11 -5.15 15.43
C GLN A 133 8.00 -3.72 15.98
N ARG A 134 9.11 -2.98 16.03
CA ARG A 134 9.17 -1.61 16.55
C ARG A 134 8.83 -0.52 15.54
N PHE A 135 8.61 -0.90 14.28
CA PHE A 135 8.34 0.06 13.20
C PHE A 135 6.85 0.10 12.88
N SER A 136 6.39 1.31 12.58
CA SER A 136 5.04 1.59 12.08
C SER A 136 5.06 1.88 10.59
N GLY A 137 3.91 1.71 9.94
CA GLY A 137 3.84 1.72 8.49
C GLY A 137 2.53 2.19 7.90
N VAL A 138 2.59 2.41 6.60
CA VAL A 138 1.46 2.79 5.77
C VAL A 138 0.60 1.55 5.50
N ARG A 139 -0.72 1.70 5.63
CA ARG A 139 -1.67 0.63 5.28
C ARG A 139 -1.71 0.44 3.77
N VAL A 140 -1.30 -0.75 3.30
CA VAL A 140 -1.45 -1.17 1.90
C VAL A 140 -2.88 -1.71 1.69
N PRO A 141 -3.73 -1.07 0.88
CA PRO A 141 -5.15 -1.46 0.78
C PRO A 141 -5.38 -2.81 0.09
N SER A 142 -4.49 -3.16 -0.84
CA SER A 142 -4.61 -4.35 -1.70
C SER A 142 -4.07 -5.64 -1.07
N ASP A 143 -3.48 -5.56 0.12
CA ASP A 143 -2.72 -6.66 0.72
C ASP A 143 -3.30 -7.06 2.09
N LYS A 144 -3.03 -8.30 2.53
CA LYS A 144 -3.36 -8.76 3.88
C LYS A 144 -2.20 -8.42 4.82
N ARG A 145 -2.51 -7.81 5.96
CA ARG A 145 -1.52 -7.59 7.03
C ARG A 145 -1.07 -8.92 7.63
N TYR A 146 0.22 -9.02 7.94
CA TYR A 146 0.76 -10.17 8.66
C TYR A 146 0.66 -9.96 10.17
N LYS A 147 -0.23 -10.72 10.82
CA LYS A 147 -0.53 -10.60 12.25
C LYS A 147 -0.86 -9.14 12.62
N ASN A 148 -0.34 -8.66 13.74
CA ASN A 148 -0.43 -7.27 14.21
C ASN A 148 0.65 -6.35 13.63
N SER A 149 1.37 -6.75 12.57
CA SER A 149 2.41 -5.90 11.98
C SER A 149 1.79 -4.69 11.27
N GLU A 150 2.33 -3.51 11.56
CA GLU A 150 1.96 -2.27 10.87
C GLU A 150 2.72 -2.06 9.56
N VAL A 151 3.84 -2.76 9.37
CA VAL A 151 4.72 -2.58 8.19
C VAL A 151 4.71 -3.77 7.24
N ILE A 152 4.32 -4.97 7.68
CA ILE A 152 4.39 -6.19 6.87
C ILE A 152 3.00 -6.55 6.35
N SER A 153 2.90 -6.63 5.03
CA SER A 153 1.71 -7.14 4.34
C SER A 153 2.13 -8.11 3.23
N TYR A 154 1.18 -8.91 2.74
CA TYR A 154 1.44 -9.88 1.70
C TYR A 154 0.24 -10.04 0.76
N ARG A 155 0.54 -10.48 -0.46
CA ARG A 155 -0.46 -10.91 -1.45
C ARG A 155 0.09 -11.99 -2.35
N PHE A 156 -0.81 -12.75 -2.97
CA PHE A 156 -0.48 -13.63 -4.08
C PHE A 156 -0.50 -12.83 -5.39
N GLY A 157 0.44 -13.11 -6.30
CA GLY A 157 0.43 -12.54 -7.64
C GLY A 157 1.66 -12.91 -8.46
N GLY A 158 1.62 -12.58 -9.75
CA GLY A 158 2.67 -12.94 -10.72
C GLY A 158 3.97 -12.20 -10.46
N PHE A 159 5.07 -12.90 -10.24
CA PHE A 159 6.43 -12.35 -10.17
C PHE A 159 6.86 -11.88 -11.55
N PHE A 160 6.42 -12.61 -12.58
CA PHE A 160 6.57 -12.26 -13.99
C PHE A 160 5.22 -12.44 -14.70
N PRO A 161 4.25 -11.54 -14.46
CA PRO A 161 2.93 -11.69 -15.04
C PRO A 161 3.04 -11.61 -16.56
N GLN A 162 2.42 -12.58 -17.24
CA GLN A 162 2.36 -12.59 -18.68
C GLN A 162 1.42 -11.47 -19.16
N ILE A 163 1.84 -10.74 -20.18
CA ILE A 163 1.04 -9.66 -20.77
C ILE A 163 0.28 -10.26 -21.94
N PHE A 164 -1.04 -10.17 -21.89
CA PHE A 164 -1.92 -10.55 -22.98
C PHE A 164 -2.64 -9.32 -23.50
N MET A 165 -2.67 -9.18 -24.82
CA MET A 165 -3.52 -8.19 -25.47
C MET A 165 -4.94 -8.76 -25.54
N THR A 166 -5.93 -7.99 -25.08
CA THR A 166 -7.34 -8.33 -25.25
C THR A 166 -7.73 -8.14 -26.71
N ARG A 167 -8.90 -8.68 -27.09
CA ARG A 167 -9.48 -8.45 -28.44
C ARG A 167 -9.72 -6.96 -28.74
N ASN A 168 -9.82 -6.12 -27.70
CA ASN A 168 -10.04 -4.69 -27.82
C ASN A 168 -8.72 -3.88 -27.86
N GLY A 169 -7.56 -4.55 -27.87
CA GLY A 169 -6.24 -3.90 -27.88
C GLY A 169 -5.71 -3.53 -26.50
N ASP A 170 -6.45 -3.77 -25.42
CA ASP A 170 -5.98 -3.48 -24.06
C ASP A 170 -4.92 -4.48 -23.60
N MET A 171 -3.91 -4.03 -22.86
CA MET A 171 -2.95 -4.94 -22.21
C MET A 171 -3.49 -5.39 -20.84
N THR A 172 -3.59 -6.70 -20.64
CA THR A 172 -3.96 -7.31 -19.36
C THR A 172 -2.83 -8.18 -18.82
N TYR A 173 -2.70 -8.21 -17.49
CA TYR A 173 -1.78 -9.11 -16.80
C TYR A 173 -2.53 -10.38 -16.42
N LYS A 174 -1.94 -11.55 -16.70
CA LYS A 174 -2.49 -12.83 -16.26
C LYS A 174 -1.55 -13.58 -15.32
N ILE A 175 -2.16 -14.33 -14.40
CA ILE A 175 -1.53 -15.29 -13.48
C ILE A 175 -2.25 -16.63 -13.63
N LEU A 176 -1.61 -17.72 -13.24
CA LEU A 176 -2.26 -19.02 -13.10
C LEU A 176 -3.03 -19.04 -11.78
N ASP A 177 -4.17 -19.71 -11.80
CA ASP A 177 -4.92 -20.06 -10.61
C ASP A 177 -4.48 -21.42 -10.05
N GLY A 178 -5.12 -21.89 -8.98
CA GLY A 178 -4.75 -23.19 -8.39
C GLY A 178 -5.04 -24.41 -9.26
N GLU A 179 -5.69 -24.23 -10.41
CA GLU A 179 -5.99 -25.28 -11.38
C GLU A 179 -5.09 -25.17 -12.64
N GLY A 180 -4.18 -24.19 -12.67
CA GLY A 180 -3.28 -23.95 -13.80
C GLY A 180 -3.92 -23.17 -14.95
N ASN A 181 -5.09 -22.56 -14.74
CA ASN A 181 -5.76 -21.73 -15.74
C ASN A 181 -5.26 -20.28 -15.67
N PHE A 182 -5.05 -19.65 -16.84
CA PHE A 182 -4.71 -18.23 -16.90
C PHE A 182 -5.90 -17.34 -16.55
N ILE A 183 -5.89 -16.77 -15.36
CA ILE A 183 -6.84 -15.76 -14.89
C ILE A 183 -6.23 -14.35 -14.94
N SER A 184 -7.07 -13.31 -14.91
CA SER A 184 -6.58 -11.93 -14.78
C SER A 184 -5.91 -11.71 -13.41
N ASP A 185 -4.72 -11.10 -13.36
CA ASP A 185 -4.15 -10.49 -12.15
C ASP A 185 -4.93 -9.21 -11.86
N ASP A 186 -6.16 -9.39 -11.37
CA ASP A 186 -7.06 -8.31 -11.05
C ASP A 186 -6.56 -7.62 -9.78
N ARG A 187 -5.78 -6.56 -9.97
CA ARG A 187 -5.13 -5.75 -8.93
C ARG A 187 -6.14 -4.83 -8.24
N LYS A 188 -7.17 -5.44 -7.68
CA LYS A 188 -8.22 -4.74 -6.93
C LYS A 188 -7.63 -3.94 -5.78
N THR A 189 -8.36 -2.92 -5.36
CA THR A 189 -7.99 -2.07 -4.23
C THR A 189 -8.24 -2.72 -2.87
N TYR A 190 -8.48 -4.04 -2.84
CA TYR A 190 -8.76 -4.83 -1.64
C TYR A 190 -8.11 -6.20 -1.79
N PHE A 191 -7.79 -6.82 -0.66
CA PHE A 191 -7.18 -8.14 -0.63
C PHE A 191 -8.13 -9.21 -1.17
N LYS A 192 -7.65 -9.97 -2.15
CA LYS A 192 -8.35 -11.12 -2.71
C LYS A 192 -7.33 -12.21 -3.03
N ILE A 193 -7.68 -13.45 -2.70
CA ILE A 193 -6.93 -14.62 -3.12
C ILE A 193 -7.57 -15.15 -4.41
N PRO A 194 -6.77 -15.46 -5.45
CA PRO A 194 -7.26 -16.19 -6.62
C PRO A 194 -7.96 -17.50 -6.27
N ASN A 195 -8.89 -17.93 -7.12
CA ASN A 195 -9.54 -19.23 -6.96
C ASN A 195 -8.50 -20.36 -7.02
N GLY A 196 -8.72 -21.45 -6.28
CA GLY A 196 -7.80 -22.60 -6.21
C GLY A 196 -6.50 -22.36 -5.43
N ILE A 197 -6.13 -21.12 -5.11
CA ILE A 197 -4.92 -20.84 -4.31
C ILE A 197 -5.24 -20.94 -2.82
N ASN A 198 -4.53 -21.84 -2.14
CA ASN A 198 -4.69 -22.01 -0.70
C ASN A 198 -4.10 -20.82 0.09
N PRO A 199 -4.82 -20.29 1.10
CA PRO A 199 -4.27 -19.27 1.98
C PRO A 199 -3.04 -19.81 2.73
N PRO A 200 -2.01 -18.99 2.95
CA PRO A 200 -0.78 -19.46 3.58
C PRO A 200 -0.98 -19.73 5.08
N PHE A 201 -2.02 -19.14 5.67
CA PHE A 201 -2.42 -19.26 7.08
C PHE A 201 -3.95 -19.48 7.15
N PRO A 202 -4.44 -20.73 7.23
CA PRO A 202 -5.88 -21.03 7.16
C PRO A 202 -6.72 -20.38 8.26
N SER A 203 -6.17 -20.24 9.48
CA SER A 203 -6.87 -19.68 10.64
C SER A 203 -7.13 -18.18 10.57
N SER A 204 -6.49 -17.44 9.66
CA SER A 204 -6.64 -15.98 9.52
C SER A 204 -7.82 -15.54 8.65
N PHE A 205 -8.59 -16.48 8.11
CA PHE A 205 -9.70 -16.24 7.17
C PHE A 205 -11.06 -16.53 7.80
N LYS A 206 -11.34 -15.95 8.97
CA LYS A 206 -12.72 -15.91 9.46
C LYS A 206 -13.51 -14.93 8.61
N LYS A 207 -14.66 -15.34 8.06
CA LYS A 207 -15.61 -14.43 7.42
C LYS A 207 -16.14 -13.47 8.49
N GLU A 208 -15.62 -12.25 8.51
CA GLU A 208 -16.19 -11.20 9.35
C GLU A 208 -17.60 -10.89 8.84
N LYS A 209 -18.57 -10.77 9.75
CA LYS A 209 -19.89 -10.26 9.41
C LYS A 209 -19.70 -8.87 8.80
N ILE A 210 -20.19 -8.66 7.58
CA ILE A 210 -20.20 -7.35 6.92
C ILE A 210 -21.25 -6.51 7.64
N ILE A 211 -20.85 -5.85 8.72
CA ILE A 211 -21.64 -4.81 9.36
C ILE A 211 -21.26 -3.52 8.63
N SER A 212 -22.25 -2.82 8.06
CA SER A 212 -22.03 -1.48 7.50
C SER A 212 -21.41 -0.60 8.59
N PRO A 213 -20.21 -0.05 8.38
CA PRO A 213 -19.52 0.64 9.45
C PRO A 213 -20.31 1.90 9.84
N CYS A 214 -20.63 2.01 11.13
CA CYS A 214 -21.21 3.21 11.72
C CYS A 214 -20.09 4.02 12.37
N LEU A 215 -19.88 5.25 11.91
CA LEU A 215 -18.92 6.17 12.50
C LEU A 215 -19.59 7.04 13.55
N ILE A 216 -18.89 7.34 14.64
CA ILE A 216 -19.36 8.24 15.69
C ILE A 216 -18.47 9.48 15.67
N GLY A 217 -19.08 10.65 15.45
CA GLY A 217 -18.38 11.93 15.43
C GLY A 217 -17.74 12.25 16.77
N GLN A 218 -16.50 12.72 16.77
CA GLN A 218 -15.75 12.94 18.02
C GLN A 218 -16.27 14.14 18.81
N LYS A 219 -16.75 15.20 18.15
CA LYS A 219 -17.25 16.40 18.83
C LYS A 219 -18.76 16.40 18.99
N THR A 220 -19.47 15.94 17.96
CA THR A 220 -20.93 16.01 17.90
C THR A 220 -21.60 14.76 18.44
N THR A 221 -20.85 13.65 18.61
CA THR A 221 -21.38 12.31 18.95
C THR A 221 -22.43 11.77 17.97
N LYS A 222 -22.62 12.45 16.83
CA LYS A 222 -23.53 12.04 15.76
C LYS A 222 -23.07 10.73 15.15
N LYS A 223 -24.04 9.90 14.79
CA LYS A 223 -23.83 8.62 14.11
C LYS A 223 -23.94 8.83 12.59
N PHE A 224 -22.98 8.27 11.87
CA PHE A 224 -22.92 8.31 10.42
C PHE A 224 -22.83 6.88 9.87
N GLU A 225 -23.87 6.46 9.17
CA GLU A 225 -23.91 5.16 8.52
C GLU A 225 -23.28 5.29 7.14
N ILE A 226 -22.22 4.52 6.86
CA ILE A 226 -21.58 4.50 5.55
C ILE A 226 -22.39 3.60 4.61
N ILE A 227 -22.87 4.18 3.51
CA ILE A 227 -23.72 3.48 2.53
C ILE A 227 -23.00 3.15 1.23
N ASN A 228 -22.00 3.95 0.83
CA ASN A 228 -21.26 3.72 -0.40
C ASN A 228 -19.82 4.25 -0.34
N ILE A 229 -18.94 3.69 -1.18
CA ILE A 229 -17.58 4.20 -1.39
C ILE A 229 -17.55 4.91 -2.73
N ILE A 230 -17.47 6.25 -2.70
CA ILE A 230 -17.38 7.09 -3.90
C ILE A 230 -16.04 6.92 -4.59
N ARG A 231 -14.94 6.91 -3.80
CA ARG A 231 -13.59 6.79 -4.36
C ARG A 231 -12.69 5.96 -3.46
N ARG A 232 -12.01 4.98 -4.07
CA ARG A 232 -10.99 4.17 -3.42
C ARG A 232 -9.60 4.72 -3.72
N LEU A 233 -8.90 5.14 -2.69
CA LEU A 233 -7.56 5.73 -2.80
C LEU A 233 -6.60 5.05 -1.84
N GLY A 234 -5.31 5.05 -2.19
CA GLY A 234 -4.25 4.67 -1.26
C GLY A 234 -4.19 5.60 -0.04
N THR A 235 -4.37 6.90 -0.27
CA THR A 235 -4.23 7.96 0.73
C THR A 235 -5.42 8.10 1.71
N GLY A 236 -6.55 7.48 1.39
CA GLY A 236 -7.79 7.53 2.18
C GLY A 236 -9.02 7.63 1.28
N ASN A 237 -10.03 6.80 1.53
CA ASN A 237 -11.21 6.73 0.67
C ASN A 237 -12.15 7.93 0.89
N ILE A 238 -13.05 8.12 -0.08
CA ILE A 238 -14.18 9.03 0.02
C ILE A 238 -15.44 8.18 0.06
N TYR A 239 -16.28 8.41 1.05
CA TYR A 239 -17.49 7.67 1.30
C TYR A 239 -18.71 8.59 1.22
N GLU A 240 -19.82 7.98 0.84
CA GLU A 240 -21.15 8.52 1.06
C GLU A 240 -21.73 7.89 2.33
N GLY A 241 -22.34 8.72 3.17
CA GLY A 241 -23.02 8.26 4.37
C GLY A 241 -24.31 9.02 4.65
N ILE A 242 -25.02 8.58 5.67
CA ILE A 242 -26.26 9.20 6.17
C ILE A 242 -26.07 9.52 7.65
N GLU A 243 -26.39 10.74 8.08
CA GLU A 243 -26.50 11.03 9.50
C GLU A 243 -27.76 10.37 10.08
N SER A 244 -27.60 9.47 11.06
CA SER A 244 -28.69 8.61 11.52
C SER A 244 -29.93 9.37 12.00
N ASN A 245 -29.76 10.55 12.62
CA ASN A 245 -30.86 11.34 13.18
C ASN A 245 -31.58 12.21 12.13
N THR A 246 -30.84 12.98 11.33
CA THR A 246 -31.45 13.92 10.38
C THR A 246 -31.74 13.31 9.01
N LYS A 247 -31.23 12.09 8.76
CA LYS A 247 -31.28 11.39 7.47
C LYS A 247 -30.66 12.17 6.30
N LYS A 248 -29.86 13.20 6.58
CA LYS A 248 -29.15 13.96 5.56
C LYS A 248 -27.95 13.19 5.03
N HIS A 249 -27.73 13.27 3.71
CA HIS A 249 -26.53 12.74 3.07
C HIS A 249 -25.29 13.52 3.52
N VAL A 250 -24.20 12.79 3.75
CA VAL A 250 -22.90 13.34 4.14
C VAL A 250 -21.79 12.73 3.30
N ILE A 251 -20.73 13.51 3.09
CA ILE A 251 -19.49 13.04 2.49
C ILE A 251 -18.46 12.84 3.60
N VAL A 252 -17.94 11.62 3.72
CA VAL A 252 -16.87 11.30 4.67
C VAL A 252 -15.56 11.13 3.90
N LYS A 253 -14.53 11.88 4.30
CA LYS A 253 -13.19 11.80 3.69
C LYS A 253 -12.21 11.22 4.71
N GLU A 254 -11.62 10.08 4.38
CA GLU A 254 -10.57 9.44 5.17
C GLU A 254 -9.20 10.03 4.82
N ALA A 255 -8.33 10.14 5.82
CA ALA A 255 -6.90 10.39 5.64
C ALA A 255 -6.12 9.31 6.38
N ARG A 256 -5.27 8.58 5.65
CA ARG A 256 -4.44 7.52 6.23
C ARG A 256 -3.10 8.06 6.71
N LEU A 257 -2.62 7.52 7.82
CA LEU A 257 -1.30 7.84 8.34
C LEU A 257 -0.20 7.40 7.36
N GLY A 258 0.81 8.25 7.22
CA GLY A 258 1.94 8.10 6.30
C GLY A 258 1.62 8.29 4.82
N ALA A 259 0.38 8.66 4.48
CA ALA A 259 0.01 9.06 3.14
C ALA A 259 0.47 10.50 2.83
N LEU A 260 0.82 10.75 1.57
CA LEU A 260 1.31 12.06 1.09
C LEU A 260 2.45 12.66 1.94
N PRO A 261 3.47 11.88 2.36
CA PRO A 261 4.48 12.38 3.27
C PRO A 261 5.40 13.42 2.61
N ASP A 262 6.16 14.13 3.43
CA ASP A 262 7.43 14.73 3.02
C ASP A 262 8.47 14.53 4.12
N LYS A 263 9.65 15.13 3.94
CA LYS A 263 10.76 15.07 4.89
C LYS A 263 10.39 15.58 6.29
N ASN A 264 9.52 16.59 6.40
CA ASN A 264 9.16 17.21 7.66
C ASN A 264 7.96 16.51 8.30
N GLU A 265 7.00 16.07 7.47
CA GLU A 265 5.75 15.45 7.90
C GLU A 265 5.61 14.02 7.35
N SER A 266 6.41 13.10 7.88
CA SER A 266 6.43 11.70 7.43
C SER A 266 5.14 10.92 7.73
N ILE A 267 4.33 11.33 8.70
CA ILE A 267 3.21 10.51 9.23
C ILE A 267 1.88 11.22 9.09
N TYR A 268 1.79 12.49 9.52
CA TYR A 268 0.51 13.16 9.72
C TYR A 268 0.14 14.11 8.58
N ARG A 269 0.89 14.17 7.48
CA ARG A 269 0.65 15.16 6.42
C ARG A 269 -0.75 15.07 5.81
N ALA A 270 -1.19 13.87 5.39
CA ALA A 270 -2.56 13.69 4.89
C ALA A 270 -3.63 14.13 5.90
N TRP A 271 -3.39 13.87 7.19
CA TRP A 271 -4.28 14.31 8.27
C TRP A 271 -4.29 15.83 8.44
N ASN A 272 -3.13 16.48 8.39
CA ASN A 272 -2.99 17.93 8.46
C ASN A 272 -3.64 18.62 7.25
N LEU A 273 -3.54 18.04 6.05
CA LEU A 273 -4.26 18.52 4.87
C LEU A 273 -5.79 18.50 5.06
N LYS A 274 -6.33 17.49 5.77
CA LYS A 274 -7.76 17.44 6.13
C LYS A 274 -8.16 18.44 7.21
N LYS A 275 -7.26 18.73 8.15
CA LYS A 275 -7.46 19.85 9.10
C LYS A 275 -7.50 21.19 8.37
N ASN A 276 -6.61 21.41 7.39
CA ASN A 276 -6.62 22.63 6.59
C ASN A 276 -7.92 22.75 5.77
N GLU A 277 -8.38 21.65 5.16
CA GLU A 277 -9.70 21.60 4.50
C GLU A 277 -10.83 22.00 5.46
N THR A 278 -10.81 21.52 6.71
CA THR A 278 -11.77 21.91 7.75
C THR A 278 -11.76 23.41 8.04
N THR A 279 -10.59 24.04 8.11
CA THR A 279 -10.46 25.49 8.31
C THR A 279 -11.12 26.27 7.18
N ILE A 280 -10.92 25.84 5.93
CA ILE A 280 -11.55 26.46 4.75
C ILE A 280 -13.08 26.28 4.79
N LEU A 281 -13.57 25.07 5.10
CA LEU A 281 -15.00 24.77 5.20
C LEU A 281 -15.74 25.57 6.30
N ARG A 282 -15.01 26.07 7.30
CA ARG A 282 -15.56 26.92 8.38
C ARG A 282 -15.47 28.42 8.09
N ASN A 283 -14.82 28.82 7.00
CA ASN A 283 -14.66 30.24 6.68
C ASN A 283 -15.96 30.82 6.12
N ASN A 284 -16.65 31.62 6.94
CA ASN A 284 -17.94 32.21 6.58
C ASN A 284 -17.84 33.18 5.38
N LYS A 285 -16.73 33.91 5.21
CA LYS A 285 -16.55 34.85 4.10
C LYS A 285 -16.50 34.14 2.74
N ILE A 286 -15.88 32.96 2.69
CA ILE A 286 -15.82 32.15 1.46
C ILE A 286 -17.17 31.48 1.21
N ARG A 287 -17.82 31.00 2.29
CA ARG A 287 -19.12 30.33 2.20
C ARG A 287 -20.26 31.22 1.69
N THR A 288 -20.17 32.53 1.87
CA THR A 288 -21.12 33.49 1.28
C THR A 288 -20.85 33.78 -0.19
N LEU A 289 -19.65 33.49 -0.70
CA LEU A 289 -19.26 33.72 -2.09
C LEU A 289 -19.54 32.50 -2.99
N ILE A 290 -19.48 31.29 -2.43
CA ILE A 290 -19.70 30.03 -3.16
C ILE A 290 -20.52 29.06 -2.31
N ASN A 291 -21.38 28.27 -2.95
CA ASN A 291 -22.22 27.27 -2.27
C ASN A 291 -21.38 26.08 -1.77
N MET A 292 -20.72 26.29 -0.63
CA MET A 292 -19.78 25.33 -0.05
C MET A 292 -20.46 24.31 0.89
N PRO A 293 -19.98 23.06 0.91
CA PRO A 293 -20.43 22.06 1.88
C PRO A 293 -20.23 22.52 3.32
N LYS A 294 -21.18 22.20 4.20
CA LYS A 294 -21.08 22.47 5.64
C LYS A 294 -20.21 21.40 6.31
N TYR A 295 -19.14 21.81 6.98
CA TYR A 295 -18.40 20.92 7.87
C TYR A 295 -19.29 20.44 9.03
N ILE A 296 -19.21 19.14 9.36
CA ILE A 296 -19.98 18.52 10.44
C ILE A 296 -19.06 18.14 11.61
N ASP A 297 -18.12 17.21 11.39
CA ASP A 297 -17.26 16.70 12.45
C ASP A 297 -15.94 16.10 11.90
N GLN A 298 -15.04 15.73 12.81
CA GLN A 298 -13.82 14.97 12.55
C GLN A 298 -13.73 13.82 13.55
N LEU A 299 -13.06 12.73 13.19
CA LEU A 299 -12.88 11.58 14.06
C LEU A 299 -11.57 10.85 13.74
N TYR A 300 -10.94 10.28 14.77
CA TYR A 300 -9.74 9.47 14.65
C TYR A 300 -10.08 8.01 14.93
N ILE A 301 -9.85 7.13 13.96
CA ILE A 301 -10.03 5.68 14.10
C ILE A 301 -8.67 5.06 14.24
N ASP A 302 -8.39 4.52 15.41
CA ASP A 302 -7.20 3.74 15.62
C ASP A 302 -7.39 2.32 15.09
N THR A 303 -6.78 2.03 13.94
CA THR A 303 -6.88 0.70 13.32
C THR A 303 -5.96 -0.34 13.95
N ARG A 304 -5.26 -0.02 15.06
CA ARG A 304 -4.41 -0.98 15.81
C ARG A 304 -5.19 -2.17 16.39
N GLY A 305 -6.53 -2.11 16.43
CA GLY A 305 -7.41 -3.19 16.92
C GLY A 305 -8.38 -3.80 15.91
N ALA A 306 -8.36 -3.41 14.63
CA ALA A 306 -9.26 -3.99 13.61
C ALA A 306 -8.51 -5.04 12.77
N SER A 307 -8.77 -6.32 13.07
CA SER A 307 -8.24 -7.51 12.38
C SER A 307 -8.74 -7.68 10.94
#